data_AF-A0AB74UAF9-F1
#
_entry.id   AF-A0AB74UAF9-F1
#
_cell.length_a   1.000
_cell.length_b   1.000
_cell.length_c   1.000
_cell.angle_alpha   90.00
_cell.angle_beta   90.00
_cell.angle_gamma   90.00
#
_symmetry.space_group_name_H-M   'P 1'
#
loop_
_entity.id
_entity.type
_entity.pdbx_description
1 polymer ?
#
loop_
_entity_poly.entity_id
_entity_poly.type
_entity_poly.pdbx_seq_one_letter_code
_entity_poly.pdbx_strand_id
1 'polypeptide(L)'
;MLKHANKHAEGGCAELGNLFFSTSIFDLPDDLDEWPNERDNISPADIDNVRRSTGARDVFTQRAIDAGFLEDAIFRPRLKGWMIENLKGHKFQEKQVDTTVVALLVKSAITQPENVHVIITGDADILPAIRVAYPEYSNNVFVATTHPDQLKSESRQTSYALADFDYSIEPFFLERKAEEILEGCNVYSCVHCNKVFSRPAPIPTRAQPCCNPCHQKRT
;
A
#
# COMPACT_ATOMS: atom_id res chain seq x y z
N MET A 1 3.65 -18.26 9.03
CA MET A 1 2.69 -18.11 10.14
C MET A 1 3.02 -16.85 10.95
N LEU A 2 1.98 -16.13 11.38
CA LEU A 2 2.02 -14.81 12.02
C LEU A 2 2.56 -14.86 13.47
N LYS A 3 3.87 -15.11 13.63
CA LYS A 3 4.52 -15.14 14.96
C LYS A 3 4.27 -13.90 15.82
N HIS A 4 4.08 -12.75 15.18
CA HIS A 4 3.80 -11.46 15.81
C HIS A 4 2.51 -11.46 16.65
N ALA A 5 1.48 -12.17 16.21
CA ALA A 5 0.17 -12.17 16.86
C ALA A 5 -0.15 -13.45 17.63
N ASN A 6 0.77 -14.42 17.69
CA ASN A 6 0.51 -15.75 18.26
C ASN A 6 0.02 -15.75 19.72
N LYS A 7 0.35 -14.73 20.51
CA LYS A 7 -0.12 -14.61 21.91
C LYS A 7 -1.57 -14.15 22.04
N HIS A 8 -2.16 -13.66 20.96
CA HIS A 8 -3.49 -13.05 20.93
C HIS A 8 -4.55 -13.92 20.24
N ALA A 9 -4.16 -15.09 19.74
CA ALA A 9 -5.07 -16.11 19.22
C ALA A 9 -4.96 -17.37 20.10
N GLU A 10 -6.08 -17.88 20.60
CA GLU A 10 -6.11 -19.16 21.32
C GLU A 10 -5.64 -20.28 20.38
N GLY A 11 -4.55 -20.97 20.74
CA GLY A 11 -3.92 -21.98 19.88
C GLY A 11 -2.95 -21.44 18.82
N GLY A 12 -2.76 -20.13 18.74
CA GLY A 12 -1.86 -19.47 17.80
C GLY A 12 -2.39 -19.36 16.37
N CYS A 13 -1.66 -18.68 15.49
CA CYS A 13 -2.06 -18.48 14.09
C CYS A 13 -1.59 -19.65 13.21
N ALA A 14 -2.37 -20.74 13.18
CA ALA A 14 -2.02 -21.98 12.47
C ALA A 14 -2.18 -21.88 10.93
N GLU A 15 -3.13 -21.10 10.43
CA GLU A 15 -3.40 -20.99 8.99
C GLU A 15 -3.59 -19.52 8.59
N LEU A 16 -3.41 -19.24 7.30
CA LEU A 16 -3.78 -17.94 6.73
C LEU A 16 -5.22 -18.04 6.24
N GLY A 17 -6.04 -17.07 6.63
CA GLY A 17 -7.37 -16.88 6.04
C GLY A 17 -7.29 -16.21 4.66
N ASN A 18 -8.41 -15.64 4.23
CA ASN A 18 -8.51 -14.95 2.95
C ASN A 18 -7.54 -13.75 2.87
N LEU A 19 -6.81 -13.67 1.75
CA LEU A 19 -5.91 -12.56 1.45
C LEU A 19 -6.62 -11.61 0.48
N PHE A 20 -6.83 -10.35 0.86
CA PHE A 20 -7.49 -9.37 0.01
C PHE A 20 -6.50 -8.31 -0.46
N PHE A 21 -6.48 -8.04 -1.76
CA PHE A 21 -5.71 -6.94 -2.34
C PHE A 21 -6.68 -5.88 -2.84
N SER A 22 -6.85 -4.81 -2.07
CA SER A 22 -7.75 -3.71 -2.43
C SER A 22 -7.00 -2.67 -3.27
N THR A 23 -7.45 -2.46 -4.50
CA THR A 23 -6.86 -1.46 -5.41
C THR A 23 -7.89 -0.96 -6.40
N SER A 24 -7.58 0.16 -7.06
CA SER A 24 -8.37 0.70 -8.16
C SER A 24 -7.51 0.92 -9.41
N ILE A 25 -7.99 0.36 -10.51
CA ILE A 25 -7.33 0.35 -11.81
C ILE A 25 -8.32 0.87 -12.84
N PHE A 26 -7.99 1.93 -13.56
CA PHE A 26 -8.94 2.46 -14.53
C PHE A 26 -9.21 1.47 -15.66
N ASP A 27 -10.49 1.28 -15.97
CA ASP A 27 -10.90 0.69 -17.23
C ASP A 27 -10.79 1.75 -18.34
N LEU A 28 -9.91 1.50 -19.30
CA LEU A 28 -9.53 2.47 -20.33
C LEU A 28 -10.50 2.36 -21.53
N PRO A 29 -11.15 3.46 -21.95
CA PRO A 29 -12.03 3.45 -23.12
C PRO A 29 -11.28 3.09 -24.41
N ASP A 30 -11.95 2.39 -25.32
CA ASP A 30 -11.38 2.02 -26.63
C ASP A 30 -11.04 3.26 -27.49
N ASP A 31 -11.77 4.35 -27.29
CA ASP A 31 -11.62 5.64 -27.98
C ASP A 31 -10.60 6.59 -27.31
N LEU A 32 -9.87 6.12 -26.30
CA LEU A 32 -8.97 6.97 -25.51
C LEU A 32 -7.90 7.70 -26.35
N ASP A 33 -7.47 7.11 -27.47
CA ASP A 33 -6.48 7.70 -28.37
C ASP A 33 -7.03 8.89 -29.19
N GLU A 34 -8.35 8.99 -29.34
CA GLU A 34 -9.00 10.09 -30.06
C GLU A 34 -9.24 11.31 -29.15
N TRP A 35 -9.18 11.13 -27.83
CA TRP A 35 -9.49 12.18 -26.86
C TRP A 35 -8.65 13.45 -27.01
N PRO A 36 -7.35 13.40 -27.37
CA PRO A 36 -6.58 14.62 -27.64
C PRO A 36 -7.07 15.43 -28.84
N ASN A 37 -7.73 14.78 -29.81
CA ASN A 37 -8.31 15.44 -30.98
C ASN A 37 -9.70 16.01 -30.67
N GLU A 38 -10.43 15.37 -29.76
CA GLU A 38 -11.80 15.73 -29.41
C GLU A 38 -11.89 16.76 -28.27
N ARG A 39 -10.82 16.90 -27.46
CA ARG A 39 -10.86 17.66 -26.21
C ARG A 39 -9.57 18.47 -26.03
N ASP A 40 -9.71 19.79 -26.10
CA ASP A 40 -8.60 20.76 -26.03
C ASP A 40 -7.74 20.66 -24.76
N ASN A 41 -8.27 20.10 -23.67
CA ASN A 41 -7.60 20.02 -22.38
C ASN A 41 -6.75 18.74 -22.20
N ILE A 42 -6.88 17.76 -23.09
CA ILE A 42 -6.20 16.47 -22.99
C ILE A 42 -5.09 16.40 -24.03
N SER A 43 -3.86 16.18 -23.58
CA SER A 43 -2.71 15.99 -24.47
C SER A 43 -2.41 14.51 -24.70
N PRO A 44 -1.69 14.14 -25.78
CA PRO A 44 -1.20 12.76 -25.96
C PRO A 44 -0.34 12.27 -24.79
N ALA A 45 0.43 13.16 -24.17
CA ALA A 45 1.24 12.83 -23.00
C ALA A 45 0.40 12.44 -21.78
N ASP A 46 -0.80 13.00 -21.64
CA ASP A 46 -1.74 12.63 -20.57
C ASP A 46 -2.25 11.20 -20.76
N ILE A 47 -2.56 10.83 -22.02
CA ILE A 47 -2.99 9.48 -22.37
C ILE A 47 -1.89 8.46 -22.07
N ASP A 48 -0.65 8.76 -22.49
CA ASP A 48 0.51 7.90 -22.21
C ASP A 48 0.75 7.70 -20.72
N ASN A 49 0.61 8.77 -19.93
CA ASN A 49 0.78 8.71 -18.48
C ASN A 49 -0.29 7.83 -17.82
N VAL A 50 -1.55 7.97 -18.24
CA VAL A 50 -2.64 7.13 -17.75
C VAL A 50 -2.42 5.67 -18.14
N ARG A 51 -2.10 5.37 -19.40
CA ARG A 51 -1.79 3.99 -19.87
C ARG A 51 -0.66 3.36 -19.07
N ARG A 52 0.44 4.09 -18.87
CA ARG A 52 1.60 3.59 -18.12
C ARG A 52 1.24 3.32 -16.66
N SER A 53 0.51 4.23 -16.02
CA SER A 53 0.08 4.08 -14.62
C SER A 53 -0.88 2.91 -14.46
N THR A 54 -1.91 2.83 -15.30
CA THR A 54 -2.88 1.72 -15.33
C THR A 54 -2.17 0.38 -15.57
N GLY A 55 -1.32 0.29 -16.60
CA GLY A 55 -0.59 -0.94 -16.92
C GLY A 55 0.33 -1.40 -15.79
N ALA A 56 1.03 -0.47 -15.11
CA ALA A 56 1.84 -0.82 -13.94
C ALA A 56 0.99 -1.37 -12.79
N ARG A 57 -0.21 -0.80 -12.55
CA ARG A 57 -1.15 -1.30 -11.54
C ARG A 57 -1.72 -2.65 -11.92
N ASP A 58 -2.07 -2.90 -13.18
CA ASP A 58 -2.53 -4.21 -13.64
C ASP A 58 -1.45 -5.28 -13.45
N VAL A 59 -0.20 -5.01 -13.82
CA VAL A 59 0.92 -5.94 -13.60
C VAL A 59 1.10 -6.26 -12.11
N PHE A 60 1.06 -5.23 -11.26
CA PHE A 60 1.18 -5.43 -9.81
C PHE A 60 0.01 -6.24 -9.24
N THR A 61 -1.20 -5.96 -9.73
CA THR A 61 -2.42 -6.67 -9.32
C THR A 61 -2.37 -8.13 -9.72
N GLN A 62 -1.93 -8.43 -10.94
CA GLN A 62 -1.77 -9.81 -11.39
C GLN A 62 -0.78 -10.57 -10.51
N ARG A 63 0.35 -9.95 -10.15
CA ARG A 63 1.32 -10.56 -9.22
C ARG A 63 0.73 -10.84 -7.84
N ALA A 64 -0.16 -9.97 -7.34
CA ALA A 64 -0.85 -10.20 -6.08
C ALA A 64 -1.81 -11.41 -6.20
N ILE A 65 -2.58 -11.49 -7.28
CA ILE A 65 -3.45 -12.64 -7.56
C ILE A 65 -2.65 -13.94 -7.64
N ASP A 66 -1.54 -13.93 -8.39
CA ASP A 66 -0.64 -15.08 -8.54
C ASP A 66 -0.03 -15.51 -7.19
N ALA A 67 0.10 -14.58 -6.23
CA ALA A 67 0.55 -14.83 -4.86
C ALA A 67 -0.56 -15.33 -3.92
N GLY A 68 -1.80 -15.48 -4.41
CA GLY A 68 -2.94 -16.02 -3.67
C GLY A 68 -3.91 -14.98 -3.10
N PHE A 69 -3.83 -13.72 -3.51
CA PHE A 69 -4.82 -12.70 -3.14
C PHE A 69 -6.10 -12.84 -3.97
N LEU A 70 -7.24 -12.59 -3.33
CA LEU A 70 -8.56 -12.62 -3.94
C LEU A 70 -8.82 -11.36 -4.78
N GLU A 71 -9.54 -11.54 -5.89
CA GLU A 71 -9.88 -10.46 -6.84
C GLU A 71 -11.07 -9.60 -6.40
N ASP A 72 -11.82 -10.03 -5.39
CA ASP A 72 -13.09 -9.42 -4.95
C ASP A 72 -12.98 -7.93 -4.54
N ALA A 73 -11.76 -7.46 -4.26
CA ALA A 73 -11.47 -6.09 -3.83
C ALA A 73 -10.76 -5.25 -4.91
N ILE A 74 -10.73 -5.71 -6.17
CA ILE A 74 -10.13 -4.97 -7.29
C ILE A 74 -11.22 -4.20 -8.02
N PHE A 75 -11.12 -2.87 -7.99
CA PHE A 75 -12.09 -1.98 -8.64
C PHE A 75 -11.59 -1.54 -10.01
N ARG A 76 -12.50 -1.58 -10.99
CA ARG A 76 -12.24 -1.12 -12.36
C ARG A 76 -13.15 0.03 -12.78
N PRO A 77 -13.01 1.23 -12.17
CA PRO A 77 -13.81 2.37 -12.59
C PRO A 77 -13.46 2.78 -14.02
N ARG A 78 -14.48 3.02 -14.84
CA ARG A 78 -14.28 3.53 -16.20
C ARG A 78 -13.70 4.95 -16.17
N LEU A 79 -12.58 5.15 -16.87
CA LEU A 79 -11.95 6.46 -17.00
C LEU A 79 -12.88 7.45 -17.69
N LYS A 80 -12.95 8.68 -17.17
CA LYS A 80 -13.73 9.79 -17.74
C LYS A 80 -12.80 10.99 -18.01
N GLY A 81 -13.14 11.83 -18.98
CA GLY A 81 -12.32 12.98 -19.37
C GLY A 81 -11.98 13.93 -18.22
N TRP A 82 -12.95 14.23 -17.35
CA TRP A 82 -12.74 15.09 -16.19
C TRP A 82 -11.74 14.50 -15.17
N MET A 83 -11.55 13.17 -15.17
CA MET A 83 -10.59 12.53 -14.27
C MET A 83 -9.16 12.84 -14.70
N ILE A 84 -8.89 12.99 -16.01
CA ILE A 84 -7.54 13.31 -16.52
C ILE A 84 -7.08 14.67 -16.00
N GLU A 85 -7.95 15.68 -15.97
CA GLU A 85 -7.63 16.99 -15.37
C GLU A 85 -7.29 16.90 -13.88
N ASN A 86 -8.07 16.11 -13.14
CA ASN A 86 -7.81 15.92 -11.72
C ASN A 86 -6.55 15.10 -11.47
N LEU A 87 -6.19 14.17 -12.36
CA LEU A 87 -4.94 13.42 -12.29
C LEU A 87 -3.74 14.33 -12.56
N LYS A 88 -3.80 15.21 -13.57
CA LYS A 88 -2.78 16.23 -13.86
C LYS A 88 -2.53 17.14 -12.66
N GLY A 89 -3.60 17.54 -11.98
CA GLY A 89 -3.53 18.39 -10.80
C GLY A 89 -3.20 17.65 -9.49
N HIS A 90 -2.99 16.33 -9.50
CA HIS A 90 -2.87 15.49 -8.30
C HIS A 90 -4.04 15.65 -7.31
N LYS A 91 -5.24 15.96 -7.82
CA LYS A 91 -6.49 16.17 -7.06
C LYS A 91 -7.43 14.98 -7.14
N PHE A 92 -7.18 14.03 -8.04
CA PHE A 92 -8.01 12.83 -8.13
C PHE A 92 -7.78 11.96 -6.89
N GLN A 93 -8.85 11.71 -6.16
CA GLN A 93 -8.87 10.81 -5.00
C GLN A 93 -9.90 9.73 -5.26
N GLU A 94 -9.44 8.48 -5.34
CA GLU A 94 -10.34 7.33 -5.36
C GLU A 94 -10.62 6.90 -3.93
N LYS A 95 -11.91 6.79 -3.57
CA LYS A 95 -12.34 6.51 -2.18
C LYS A 95 -12.90 5.10 -1.99
N GLN A 96 -13.11 4.35 -3.08
CA GLN A 96 -13.64 2.99 -3.01
C GLN A 96 -12.70 2.02 -2.30
N VAL A 97 -11.38 2.21 -2.44
CA VAL A 97 -10.36 1.32 -1.85
C VAL A 97 -10.46 1.33 -0.32
N ASP A 98 -10.42 2.51 0.30
CA ASP A 98 -10.47 2.65 1.76
C ASP A 98 -11.78 2.10 2.32
N THR A 99 -12.90 2.50 1.71
CA THR A 99 -14.25 2.07 2.12
C THR A 99 -14.37 0.55 2.09
N THR A 100 -13.80 -0.09 1.06
CA THR A 100 -13.85 -1.55 0.90
C THR A 100 -13.00 -2.26 1.92
N VAL A 101 -11.78 -1.76 2.18
CA VAL A 101 -10.92 -2.35 3.21
C VAL A 101 -11.63 -2.28 4.57
N VAL A 102 -12.22 -1.13 4.93
CA VAL A 102 -13.01 -1.01 6.17
C VAL A 102 -14.17 -2.01 6.18
N ALA A 103 -14.95 -2.11 5.10
CA ALA A 103 -16.10 -3.02 5.04
C ALA A 103 -15.71 -4.50 5.16
N LEU A 104 -14.64 -4.93 4.48
CA LEU A 104 -14.11 -6.29 4.56
C LEU A 104 -13.65 -6.63 5.97
N LEU A 105 -12.92 -5.71 6.61
CA LEU A 105 -12.41 -5.89 7.96
C LEU A 105 -13.55 -5.97 8.98
N VAL A 106 -14.48 -5.02 8.94
CA VAL A 106 -15.63 -4.99 9.87
C VAL A 106 -16.48 -6.25 9.70
N LYS A 107 -16.77 -6.65 8.45
CA LYS A 107 -17.48 -7.90 8.18
C LYS A 107 -16.74 -9.10 8.77
N SER A 108 -15.43 -9.21 8.50
CA SER A 108 -14.61 -10.33 8.96
C SER A 108 -14.56 -10.40 10.49
N ALA A 109 -14.28 -9.28 11.16
CA ALA A 109 -14.20 -9.18 12.61
C ALA A 109 -15.51 -9.52 13.32
N ILE A 110 -16.66 -9.19 12.71
CA ILE A 110 -17.99 -9.58 13.23
C ILE A 110 -18.25 -11.07 13.03
N THR A 111 -17.89 -11.63 11.87
CA THR A 111 -18.20 -13.02 11.53
C THR A 111 -17.22 -14.04 12.09
N GLN A 112 -16.00 -13.61 12.44
CA GLN A 112 -14.88 -14.44 12.88
C GLN A 112 -14.10 -13.72 13.99
N PRO A 113 -14.74 -13.41 15.14
CA PRO A 113 -14.13 -12.61 16.21
C PRO A 113 -12.88 -13.25 16.84
N GLU A 114 -12.72 -14.57 16.73
CA GLU A 114 -11.56 -15.33 17.19
C GLU A 114 -10.31 -15.18 16.30
N ASN A 115 -10.50 -14.69 15.07
CA ASN A 115 -9.40 -14.53 14.12
C ASN A 115 -8.66 -13.22 14.35
N VAL A 116 -7.35 -13.26 14.09
CA VAL A 116 -6.53 -12.05 14.02
C VAL A 116 -6.54 -11.51 12.59
N HIS A 117 -6.81 -10.22 12.45
CA HIS A 117 -6.79 -9.53 11.16
C HIS A 117 -5.55 -8.63 11.04
N VAL A 118 -4.99 -8.59 9.83
CA VAL A 118 -3.81 -7.78 9.53
C VAL A 118 -4.13 -6.81 8.43
N ILE A 119 -3.83 -5.53 8.64
CA ILE A 119 -3.95 -4.50 7.61
C ILE A 119 -2.57 -4.07 7.20
N ILE A 120 -2.23 -4.28 5.93
CA ILE A 120 -0.99 -3.76 5.36
C ILE A 120 -1.34 -2.45 4.65
N THR A 121 -0.91 -1.32 5.21
CA THR A 121 -1.22 -0.01 4.63
C THR A 121 -0.07 0.97 4.81
N GLY A 122 0.18 1.80 3.79
CA GLY A 122 1.02 3.00 3.91
C GLY A 122 0.23 4.25 4.32
N ASP A 123 -1.10 4.17 4.25
CA ASP A 123 -2.03 5.24 4.60
C ASP A 123 -2.69 4.95 5.96
N ALA A 124 -2.48 5.84 6.93
CA ALA A 124 -3.04 5.73 8.27
C ALA A 124 -4.48 6.26 8.35
N ASP A 125 -4.98 6.94 7.32
CA ASP A 125 -6.30 7.59 7.33
C ASP A 125 -7.46 6.59 7.34
N ILE A 126 -7.19 5.32 7.04
CA ILE A 126 -8.17 4.25 7.13
C ILE A 126 -8.50 3.85 8.58
N LEU A 127 -7.57 4.07 9.51
CA LEU A 127 -7.68 3.55 10.88
C LEU A 127 -8.78 4.22 11.70
N PRO A 128 -8.98 5.56 11.65
CA PRO A 128 -10.12 6.20 12.28
C PRO A 128 -11.46 5.65 11.78
N ALA A 129 -11.60 5.43 10.47
CA ALA A 129 -12.84 4.92 9.87
C ALA A 129 -13.18 3.53 10.40
N ILE A 130 -12.18 2.67 10.58
CA ILE A 130 -12.39 1.33 11.14
C ILE A 130 -12.78 1.41 12.63
N ARG A 131 -12.11 2.24 13.43
CA ARG A 131 -12.45 2.44 14.85
C ARG A 131 -13.88 2.93 15.04
N VAL A 132 -14.36 3.83 14.18
CA VAL A 132 -15.74 4.33 14.22
C VAL A 132 -16.73 3.22 13.87
N ALA A 133 -16.42 2.41 12.86
CA ALA A 133 -17.30 1.32 12.43
C ALA A 133 -17.33 0.16 13.43
N TYR A 134 -16.24 -0.08 14.17
CA TYR A 134 -16.14 -1.16 15.14
C TYR A 134 -15.28 -0.72 16.35
N PRO A 135 -15.87 -0.30 17.48
CA PRO A 135 -15.09 0.23 18.61
C PRO A 135 -14.22 -0.82 19.33
N GLU A 136 -14.63 -2.09 19.32
CA GLU A 136 -13.89 -3.23 19.90
C GLU A 136 -12.78 -3.77 18.98
N TYR A 137 -12.61 -3.13 17.83
CA TYR A 137 -11.67 -3.46 16.76
C TYR A 137 -10.22 -3.63 17.19
N SER A 138 -9.79 -2.95 18.24
CA SER A 138 -8.40 -2.99 18.65
C SER A 138 -7.97 -4.31 19.31
N ASN A 139 -8.90 -5.23 19.58
CA ASN A 139 -8.60 -6.47 20.30
C ASN A 139 -7.94 -7.54 19.43
N ASN A 140 -8.38 -7.66 18.17
CA ASN A 140 -7.97 -8.72 17.25
C ASN A 140 -7.43 -8.21 15.91
N VAL A 141 -7.21 -6.90 15.76
CA VAL A 141 -6.63 -6.32 14.54
C VAL A 141 -5.34 -5.58 14.84
N PHE A 142 -4.34 -5.75 13.99
CA PHE A 142 -3.15 -4.92 13.99
C PHE A 142 -2.78 -4.43 12.59
N VAL A 143 -2.03 -3.33 12.58
CA VAL A 143 -1.59 -2.66 11.36
C VAL A 143 -0.14 -3.03 11.10
N ALA A 144 0.15 -3.45 9.88
CA ALA A 144 1.50 -3.57 9.33
C ALA A 144 1.79 -2.37 8.42
N THR A 145 2.70 -1.49 8.83
CA THR A 145 2.93 -0.21 8.15
C THR A 145 4.38 0.26 8.24
N THR A 146 4.73 1.33 7.54
CA THR A 146 5.97 2.08 7.76
C THR A 146 5.85 2.95 9.00
N HIS A 147 6.95 3.19 9.72
CA HIS A 147 6.92 3.97 10.95
C HIS A 147 6.43 5.40 10.70
N PRO A 148 5.58 5.98 11.56
CA PRO A 148 5.04 7.33 11.38
C PRO A 148 6.09 8.44 11.38
N ASP A 149 7.29 8.17 11.89
CA ASP A 149 8.45 9.11 11.84
C ASP A 149 9.14 9.13 10.46
N GLN A 150 8.85 8.16 9.59
CA GLN A 150 9.30 8.19 8.19
C GLN A 150 8.28 8.86 7.26
N LEU A 151 7.04 9.02 7.69
CA LEU A 151 6.05 9.80 6.94
C LEU A 151 6.41 11.28 7.05
N LYS A 152 6.61 11.95 5.91
CA LYS A 152 6.78 13.41 5.89
C LYS A 152 5.60 14.04 6.62
N SER A 153 5.84 14.95 7.55
CA SER A 153 4.78 15.66 8.28
C SER A 153 3.81 16.36 7.34
N GLU A 154 4.30 16.83 6.20
CA GLU A 154 3.55 17.42 5.07
C GLU A 154 2.58 16.45 4.39
N SER A 155 2.78 15.14 4.55
CA SER A 155 1.97 14.08 3.94
C SER A 155 0.95 13.48 4.91
N ARG A 156 0.90 13.93 6.17
CA ARG A 156 -0.16 13.56 7.12
C ARG A 156 -1.43 14.34 6.76
N GLN A 157 -2.43 13.65 6.23
CA GLN A 157 -3.72 14.26 5.91
C GLN A 157 -4.68 14.28 7.11
N THR A 158 -4.45 13.45 8.14
CA THR A 158 -5.29 13.42 9.36
C THR A 158 -4.55 13.77 10.64
N SER A 159 -5.33 14.26 11.62
CA SER A 159 -4.88 14.68 12.95
C SER A 159 -4.53 13.53 13.90
N TYR A 160 -4.77 12.28 13.50
CA TYR A 160 -4.61 11.10 14.37
C TYR A 160 -3.25 10.45 14.16
N ALA A 161 -2.49 10.29 15.24
CA ALA A 161 -1.29 9.49 15.24
C ALA A 161 -1.65 8.00 15.38
N LEU A 162 -0.83 7.11 14.82
CA LEU A 162 -0.90 5.66 15.10
C LEU A 162 -0.87 5.35 16.60
N ALA A 163 -0.25 6.23 17.40
CA ALA A 163 -0.19 6.15 18.86
C ALA A 163 -1.52 6.47 19.57
N ASP A 164 -2.49 7.09 18.88
CA ASP A 164 -3.81 7.42 19.45
C ASP A 164 -4.79 6.22 19.41
N PHE A 165 -4.31 5.08 18.90
CA PHE A 165 -5.05 3.83 18.82
C PHE A 165 -4.52 2.86 19.88
N ASP A 166 -5.41 2.40 20.75
CA ASP A 166 -5.11 1.44 21.81
C ASP A 166 -5.20 0.01 21.28
N TYR A 167 -4.24 -0.39 20.43
CA TYR A 167 -4.17 -1.74 19.89
C TYR A 167 -3.77 -2.76 20.96
N SER A 168 -4.57 -3.82 21.14
CA SER A 168 -4.20 -4.96 21.97
C SER A 168 -3.01 -5.72 21.38
N ILE A 169 -2.85 -5.68 20.07
CA ILE A 169 -1.73 -6.26 19.33
C ILE A 169 -0.88 -5.11 18.78
N GLU A 170 0.39 -5.03 19.17
CA GLU A 170 1.27 -3.93 18.72
C GLU A 170 1.34 -3.82 17.19
N PRO A 171 1.39 -2.61 16.59
CA PRO A 171 1.63 -2.44 15.17
C PRO A 171 2.94 -3.09 14.70
N PHE A 172 2.91 -3.69 13.52
CA PHE A 172 4.08 -4.28 12.88
C PHE A 172 4.75 -3.29 11.94
N PHE A 173 5.94 -2.82 12.29
CA PHE A 173 6.68 -1.90 11.44
C PHE A 173 7.52 -2.64 10.40
N LEU A 174 7.16 -2.50 9.13
CA LEU A 174 7.80 -3.18 7.98
C LEU A 174 9.31 -2.94 7.91
N GLU A 175 9.75 -1.79 8.41
CA GLU A 175 11.14 -1.32 8.38
C GLU A 175 12.09 -2.25 9.14
N ARG A 176 11.59 -2.84 10.23
CA ARG A 176 12.33 -3.79 11.05
C ARG A 176 12.65 -5.08 10.29
N LYS A 177 11.96 -5.31 9.17
CA LYS A 177 12.07 -6.47 8.29
C LYS A 177 12.33 -6.08 6.83
N ALA A 178 12.73 -4.83 6.57
CA ALA A 178 12.92 -4.31 5.22
C ALA A 178 13.86 -5.18 4.37
N GLU A 179 14.90 -5.76 4.98
CA GLU A 179 15.84 -6.66 4.30
C GLU A 179 15.23 -7.99 3.85
N GLU A 180 14.19 -8.46 4.55
CA GLU A 180 13.49 -9.73 4.25
C GLU A 180 12.37 -9.54 3.23
N ILE A 181 11.80 -8.33 3.13
CA ILE A 181 10.60 -8.05 2.31
C ILE A 181 10.88 -7.25 1.04
N LEU A 182 12.01 -6.54 0.95
CA LEU A 182 12.29 -5.68 -0.19
C LEU A 182 12.55 -6.51 -1.45
N GLU A 183 11.67 -6.38 -2.44
CA GLU A 183 11.86 -7.00 -3.75
C GLU A 183 12.98 -6.28 -4.53
N GLY A 184 13.93 -7.05 -5.08
CA GLY A 184 14.95 -6.52 -5.97
C GLY A 184 16.10 -7.49 -6.22
N CYS A 185 16.81 -7.33 -7.35
CA CYS A 185 17.87 -8.25 -7.76
C CYS A 185 19.05 -8.29 -6.78
N ASN A 186 19.38 -7.14 -6.17
CA ASN A 186 20.48 -7.03 -5.22
C ASN A 186 20.08 -6.08 -4.09
N VAL A 187 19.77 -6.63 -2.91
CA VAL A 187 19.34 -5.88 -1.72
C VAL A 187 20.52 -5.63 -0.79
N TYR A 188 20.65 -4.40 -0.30
CA TYR A 188 21.75 -3.98 0.56
C TYR A 188 21.28 -3.04 1.67
N SER A 189 22.02 -3.01 2.78
CA SER A 189 21.88 -2.01 3.84
C SER A 189 22.97 -0.95 3.71
N CYS A 190 22.60 0.32 3.64
CA CYS A 190 23.54 1.42 3.51
C CYS A 190 24.41 1.56 4.77
N VAL A 191 25.73 1.57 4.60
CA VAL A 191 26.68 1.66 5.74
C VAL A 191 26.61 2.97 6.53
N HIS A 192 26.01 4.01 5.96
CA HIS A 192 25.96 5.35 6.58
C HIS A 192 24.64 5.66 7.29
N CYS A 193 23.52 5.13 6.78
CA CYS A 193 22.20 5.43 7.32
C CYS A 193 21.38 4.19 7.67
N ASN A 194 21.94 2.99 7.49
CA ASN A 194 21.29 1.69 7.68
C ASN A 194 19.99 1.47 6.90
N LYS A 195 19.63 2.38 5.98
CA LYS A 195 18.48 2.20 5.09
C LYS A 195 18.74 1.05 4.12
N VAL A 196 17.74 0.19 3.98
CA VAL A 196 17.74 -0.90 2.99
C VAL A 196 17.37 -0.34 1.61
N PHE A 197 18.08 -0.77 0.58
CA PHE A 197 17.82 -0.38 -0.81
C PHE A 197 18.16 -1.53 -1.77
N SER A 198 17.57 -1.53 -2.95
CA SER A 198 17.89 -2.48 -4.01
C SER A 198 18.53 -1.81 -5.22
N ARG A 199 19.34 -2.58 -5.98
CA ARG A 199 19.93 -2.13 -7.25
C ARG A 199 19.76 -3.20 -8.34
N PRO A 200 19.55 -2.79 -9.62
CA PRO A 200 19.58 -3.72 -10.74
C PRO A 200 20.95 -4.39 -10.91
N ALA A 201 22.03 -3.61 -10.76
CA ALA A 201 23.40 -4.09 -10.85
C ALA A 201 24.03 -4.28 -9.45
N PRO A 202 24.81 -5.35 -9.24
CA PRO A 202 25.45 -5.61 -7.97
C PRO A 202 26.49 -4.53 -7.63
N ILE A 203 26.65 -4.25 -6.34
CA ILE A 203 27.74 -3.42 -5.82
C ILE A 203 29.04 -4.23 -5.91
N PRO A 204 30.13 -3.69 -6.47
CA PRO A 204 31.41 -4.40 -6.55
C PRO A 204 31.85 -4.91 -5.17
N THR A 205 32.42 -6.10 -5.08
CA THR A 205 32.77 -6.78 -3.81
C THR A 205 33.64 -5.94 -2.86
N ARG A 206 34.44 -5.00 -3.42
CA ARG A 206 35.34 -4.11 -2.64
C ARG A 206 34.69 -2.78 -2.25
N ALA A 207 33.50 -2.48 -2.75
CA ALA A 207 32.79 -1.24 -2.47
C ALA A 207 31.79 -1.44 -1.32
N GLN A 208 31.73 -0.48 -0.41
CA GLN A 208 30.72 -0.49 0.65
C GLN A 208 29.35 -0.06 0.09
N PRO A 209 28.26 -0.73 0.49
CA PRO A 209 26.92 -0.33 0.08
C PRO A 209 26.56 1.07 0.57
N CYS A 210 26.23 1.96 -0.37
CA CYS A 210 25.85 3.33 -0.08
C CYS A 210 24.59 3.68 -0.88
N CYS A 211 23.56 4.20 -0.21
CA CYS A 211 22.35 4.65 -0.88
C CYS A 211 22.62 5.97 -1.65
N ASN A 212 21.83 6.24 -2.68
CA ASN A 212 22.02 7.41 -3.54
C ASN A 212 22.05 8.75 -2.76
N PRO A 213 21.15 9.01 -1.78
CA PRO A 213 21.21 10.23 -0.99
C PRO A 213 22.51 10.39 -0.18
N CYS A 214 23.02 9.31 0.43
CA CYS A 214 24.29 9.35 1.15
C CYS A 214 25.49 9.51 0.21
N HIS A 215 25.40 8.96 -1.01
CA HIS A 215 26.43 9.16 -2.02
C HIS A 215 26.49 10.61 -2.48
N GLN A 216 25.34 11.23 -2.77
CA GLN A 216 25.24 12.62 -3.23
C GLN A 216 25.71 13.63 -2.18
N LYS A 217 25.53 13.36 -0.88
CA LYS A 217 26.05 14.23 0.20
C LYS A 217 27.58 14.20 0.32
N ARG A 218 28.26 13.23 -0.30
CA ARG A 218 29.71 13.03 -0.23
C ARG A 218 30.46 13.60 -1.43
N THR A 219 29.77 13.78 -2.56
CA THR A 219 30.28 14.37 -3.81
C THR A 219 29.91 15.84 -3.89
#